data_AF-A0A933ZPZ9-F1
#
_entry.id   AF-A0A933ZPZ9-F1
#
_cell.length_a   1.000
_cell.length_b   1.000
_cell.length_c   1.000
_cell.angle_alpha   90.00
_cell.angle_beta   90.00
_cell.angle_gamma   90.00
#
_symmetry.space_group_name_H-M   'P 1'
#
loop_
_entity.id
_entity.type
_entity.pdbx_description
1 polymer ?
#
loop_
_entity_poly.entity_id
_entity_poly.type
_entity_poly.pdbx_seq_one_letter_code
_entity_poly.pdbx_strand_id
1 'polypeptide(L)'
;MRLALAIALALLTCGCGIKRVDEAAVARLPLESKLDLIEAENDLFIAVDSVDEAANRVLETREDYRNADQRISEAKEALATAESANDPKLVEIGKLSVQESKERKEFLSAWEDVMWAMLDVEKAKLDLAKARYERSRAQAVKKANVEGAQKIKVDDFDKQVAELEAAVKKETAAAQSQNANAEKVRGTWYATRRVLAAKTGGAQGSPWVE
;
A
#
# COMPACT_ATOMS: atom_id res chain seq x y z
N MET A 1 35.53 -11.07 -12.14
CA MET A 1 34.17 -11.26 -11.57
C MET A 1 33.29 -10.00 -11.71
N ARG A 2 33.17 -9.43 -12.90
CA ARG A 2 32.32 -8.22 -13.14
C ARG A 2 31.31 -8.38 -14.28
N LEU A 3 31.26 -9.55 -14.93
CA LEU A 3 30.29 -9.84 -16.00
C LEU A 3 29.07 -10.66 -15.53
N ALA A 4 29.08 -11.20 -14.30
CA ALA A 4 28.01 -12.07 -13.82
C ALA A 4 26.84 -11.30 -13.17
N LEU A 5 27.00 -10.01 -12.87
CA LEU A 5 26.00 -9.22 -12.15
C LEU A 5 25.03 -8.46 -13.07
N ALA A 6 25.28 -8.43 -14.38
CA ALA A 6 24.45 -7.69 -15.34
C ALA A 6 23.28 -8.52 -15.93
N ILE A 7 23.27 -9.84 -15.71
CA ILE A 7 22.25 -10.75 -16.30
C ILE A 7 21.07 -10.99 -15.33
N ALA A 8 21.23 -10.70 -14.04
CA ALA A 8 20.16 -10.92 -13.05
C ALA A 8 19.09 -9.81 -13.00
N LEU A 9 19.32 -8.67 -13.66
CA LEU A 9 18.40 -7.51 -13.62
C LEU A 9 17.56 -7.33 -14.90
N ALA A 10 17.64 -8.27 -15.84
CA ALA A 10 16.93 -8.23 -17.13
C ALA A 10 15.68 -9.14 -17.18
N LEU A 11 15.28 -9.75 -16.06
CA LEU A 11 14.17 -10.73 -15.99
C LEU A 11 12.88 -10.20 -15.35
N LEU A 12 12.74 -8.88 -15.17
CA LEU A 12 11.56 -8.27 -14.54
C LEU A 12 10.70 -7.39 -15.47
N THR A 13 10.92 -7.43 -16.78
CA THR A 13 10.15 -6.63 -17.75
C THR A 13 9.49 -7.44 -18.87
N CYS A 14 9.14 -8.72 -18.62
CA CYS A 14 8.06 -9.37 -19.38
C CYS A 14 6.69 -8.86 -18.89
N GLY A 15 6.51 -7.54 -18.90
CA GLY A 15 5.20 -6.90 -18.79
C GLY A 15 4.50 -6.99 -20.15
N CYS A 16 4.12 -8.20 -20.56
CA CYS A 16 3.11 -8.36 -21.59
C CYS A 16 1.87 -7.63 -21.08
N GLY A 17 1.49 -6.52 -21.72
CA GLY A 17 0.33 -5.74 -21.32
C GLY A 17 -0.94 -6.61 -21.20
N ILE A 18 -1.92 -6.12 -20.45
CA ILE A 18 -3.19 -6.82 -20.25
C ILE A 18 -3.80 -7.12 -21.61
N LYS A 19 -4.14 -8.40 -21.84
CA LYS A 19 -4.72 -8.84 -23.10
C LYS A 19 -6.12 -8.24 -23.22
N ARG A 20 -6.43 -7.69 -24.39
CA ARG A 20 -7.71 -7.02 -24.65
C ARG A 20 -8.54 -7.77 -25.68
N VAL A 21 -9.85 -7.74 -25.49
CA VAL A 21 -10.82 -8.15 -26.50
C VAL A 21 -10.98 -7.05 -27.53
N ASP A 22 -11.21 -7.43 -28.79
CA ASP A 22 -11.50 -6.47 -29.85
C ASP A 22 -12.80 -5.70 -29.55
N GLU A 23 -12.69 -4.38 -29.45
CA GLU A 23 -13.81 -3.46 -29.20
C GLU A 23 -14.94 -3.64 -30.23
N ALA A 24 -14.60 -3.92 -31.49
CA ALA A 24 -15.60 -4.14 -32.53
C ALA A 24 -16.42 -5.42 -32.27
N ALA A 25 -15.84 -6.44 -31.65
CA ALA A 25 -16.56 -7.66 -31.29
C ALA A 25 -17.47 -7.41 -30.08
N VAL A 26 -17.01 -6.62 -29.10
CA VAL A 26 -17.79 -6.23 -27.91
C VAL A 26 -18.97 -5.33 -28.29
N ALA A 27 -18.79 -4.41 -29.23
CA ALA A 27 -19.85 -3.53 -29.73
C ALA A 27 -21.04 -4.31 -30.33
N ARG A 28 -20.76 -5.47 -30.95
CA ARG A 28 -21.74 -6.37 -31.56
C ARG A 28 -22.49 -7.26 -30.55
N LEU A 29 -22.13 -7.23 -29.27
CA LEU A 29 -22.84 -8.01 -28.25
C LEU A 29 -24.33 -7.61 -28.17
N PRO A 30 -25.24 -8.59 -27.98
CA PRO A 30 -26.62 -8.32 -27.58
C PRO A 30 -26.68 -7.50 -26.29
N LEU A 31 -27.77 -6.75 -26.09
CA LEU A 31 -27.93 -5.90 -24.92
C LEU A 31 -27.84 -6.70 -23.62
N GLU A 32 -28.46 -7.88 -23.59
CA GLU A 32 -28.47 -8.78 -22.44
C GLU A 32 -27.05 -9.20 -22.06
N SER A 33 -26.21 -9.53 -23.05
CA SER A 33 -24.80 -9.87 -22.82
C SER A 33 -23.94 -8.68 -22.39
N LYS A 34 -24.35 -7.44 -22.70
CA LYS A 34 -23.69 -6.23 -22.19
C LYS A 34 -24.08 -5.95 -20.75
N LEU A 35 -25.33 -6.22 -20.36
CA LEU A 35 -25.78 -6.11 -18.98
C LEU A 35 -25.00 -7.06 -18.06
N ASP A 36 -24.70 -8.28 -18.52
CA ASP A 36 -23.85 -9.24 -17.80
C ASP A 36 -22.41 -8.74 -17.55
N LEU A 37 -21.93 -7.74 -18.31
CA LEU A 37 -20.59 -7.17 -18.12
C LEU A 37 -20.54 -6.10 -17.03
N ILE A 38 -21.68 -5.58 -16.57
CA ILE A 38 -21.75 -4.49 -15.60
C ILE A 38 -21.13 -4.90 -14.25
N GLU A 39 -21.34 -6.15 -13.82
CA GLU A 39 -20.76 -6.65 -12.56
C GLU A 39 -19.22 -6.62 -12.61
N ALA A 40 -18.64 -7.15 -13.70
CA ALA A 40 -17.19 -7.15 -13.89
C ALA A 40 -16.61 -5.73 -14.09
N GLU A 41 -17.39 -4.80 -14.64
CA GLU A 41 -17.03 -3.40 -14.76
C GLU A 41 -17.05 -2.68 -13.40
N ASN A 42 -18.04 -2.97 -12.55
CA ASN A 42 -18.11 -2.45 -11.20
C ASN A 42 -16.90 -2.91 -10.36
N ASP A 43 -16.50 -4.18 -10.46
CA ASP A 43 -15.28 -4.69 -9.81
C ASP A 43 -14.02 -3.92 -10.25
N LEU A 44 -13.95 -3.54 -11.53
CA LEU A 44 -12.86 -2.71 -12.06
C LEU A 44 -12.87 -1.31 -11.44
N PHE A 45 -14.04 -0.66 -11.34
CA PHE A 45 -14.14 0.66 -10.71
C PHE A 45 -13.76 0.63 -9.22
N ILE A 46 -14.21 -0.39 -8.48
CA ILE A 46 -13.81 -0.58 -7.07
C ILE A 46 -12.29 -0.68 -6.94
N ALA A 47 -11.63 -1.38 -7.88
CA ALA A 47 -10.17 -1.51 -7.86
C ALA A 47 -9.45 -0.19 -8.22
N VAL A 48 -10.04 0.66 -9.07
CA VAL A 48 -9.52 2.01 -9.34
C VAL A 48 -9.61 2.87 -8.08
N ASP A 49 -10.77 2.92 -7.44
CA ASP A 49 -10.99 3.69 -6.20
C ASP A 49 -10.04 3.23 -5.09
N SER A 50 -9.82 1.91 -4.96
CA SER A 50 -8.91 1.34 -3.98
C SER A 50 -7.45 1.79 -4.17
N VAL A 51 -7.00 1.98 -5.41
CA VAL A 51 -5.65 2.49 -5.72
C VAL A 51 -5.54 3.96 -5.31
N ASP A 52 -6.56 4.77 -5.60
CA ASP A 52 -6.59 6.18 -5.23
C ASP A 52 -6.60 6.36 -3.70
N GLU A 53 -7.41 5.56 -2.99
CA GLU A 53 -7.39 5.53 -1.52
C GLU A 53 -6.02 5.14 -0.96
N ALA A 54 -5.40 4.10 -1.50
CA ALA A 54 -4.06 3.68 -1.07
C ALA A 54 -3.00 4.75 -1.36
N ALA A 55 -3.09 5.45 -2.49
CA ALA A 55 -2.20 6.56 -2.82
C ALA A 55 -2.35 7.73 -1.85
N ASN A 56 -3.59 8.06 -1.45
CA ASN A 56 -3.84 9.09 -0.44
C ASN A 56 -3.24 8.72 0.92
N ARG A 57 -3.37 7.46 1.36
CA ARG A 57 -2.74 7.00 2.62
C ARG A 57 -1.21 7.12 2.62
N VAL A 58 -0.57 6.90 1.46
CA VAL A 58 0.87 7.15 1.30
C VAL A 58 1.18 8.64 1.50
N LEU A 59 0.38 9.55 0.92
CA LEU A 59 0.58 10.99 1.08
C LEU A 59 0.41 11.44 2.54
N GLU A 60 -0.65 10.99 3.21
CA GLU A 60 -0.91 11.27 4.63
C GLU A 60 0.26 10.81 5.51
N THR A 61 0.72 9.57 5.32
CA THR A 61 1.84 9.00 6.10
C THR A 61 3.15 9.76 5.87
N ARG A 62 3.39 10.22 4.65
CA ARG A 62 4.56 11.05 4.32
C ARG A 62 4.51 12.42 4.99
N GLU A 63 3.33 13.01 5.10
CA GLU A 63 3.13 14.25 5.83
C GLU A 63 3.40 14.06 7.33
N ASP A 64 2.86 12.99 7.93
CA ASP A 64 3.14 12.63 9.33
C ASP A 64 4.64 12.45 9.60
N TYR A 65 5.35 11.75 8.70
CA TYR A 65 6.79 11.56 8.81
C TYR A 65 7.56 12.89 8.75
N ARG A 66 7.18 13.81 7.86
CA ARG A 66 7.79 15.14 7.77
C ARG A 66 7.52 15.97 9.03
N ASN A 67 6.31 15.92 9.55
CA ASN A 67 5.90 16.62 10.76
C ASN A 67 6.58 16.05 12.02
N ALA A 68 7.11 14.82 11.97
CA ALA A 68 7.84 14.22 13.09
C ALA A 68 9.13 14.98 13.44
N ASP A 69 9.79 15.62 12.47
CA ASP A 69 10.99 16.44 12.75
C ASP A 69 10.67 17.66 13.60
N GLN A 70 9.54 18.31 13.33
CA GLN A 70 9.06 19.44 14.13
C GLN A 70 8.83 19.02 15.58
N ARG A 71 8.17 17.87 15.81
CA ARG A 71 7.96 17.31 17.16
C ARG A 71 9.27 17.02 17.89
N ILE A 72 10.25 16.47 17.19
CA ILE A 72 11.58 16.22 17.77
C ILE A 72 12.24 17.55 18.18
N SER A 73 12.09 18.61 17.39
CA SER A 73 12.60 19.94 17.72
C SER A 73 11.94 20.49 18.98
N GLU A 74 10.61 20.47 19.04
CA GLU A 74 9.83 20.93 20.20
C GLU A 74 10.18 20.17 21.47
N ALA A 75 10.33 18.85 21.40
CA ALA A 75 10.75 18.03 22.54
C ALA A 75 12.16 18.40 23.03
N LYS A 76 13.09 18.72 22.11
CA LYS A 76 14.45 19.15 22.46
C LYS A 76 14.46 20.54 23.10
N GLU A 77 13.65 21.47 22.61
CA GLU A 77 13.51 22.81 23.20
C GLU A 77 12.91 22.75 24.61
N ALA A 78 11.90 21.90 24.82
CA ALA A 78 11.34 21.63 26.14
C ALA A 78 12.39 21.04 27.09
N LEU A 79 13.22 20.10 26.61
CA LEU A 79 14.34 19.56 27.38
C LEU A 79 15.35 20.66 27.75
N ALA A 80 15.78 21.49 26.80
CA ALA A 80 16.73 22.58 27.06
C ALA A 80 16.21 23.58 28.09
N THR A 81 14.90 23.86 28.05
CA THR A 81 14.22 24.72 29.05
C THR A 81 14.24 24.07 30.43
N ALA A 82 13.95 22.77 30.52
CA ALA A 82 14.00 22.01 31.77
C ALA A 82 15.43 21.95 32.36
N GLU A 83 16.44 21.75 31.51
CA GLU A 83 17.85 21.78 31.91
C GLU A 83 18.25 23.15 32.45
N SER A 84 17.81 24.23 31.80
CA SER A 84 18.05 25.61 32.25
C SER A 84 17.37 25.91 33.60
N ALA A 85 16.21 25.31 33.86
CA ALA A 85 15.49 25.43 35.12
C ALA A 85 16.08 24.58 36.27
N ASN A 86 17.04 23.69 35.98
CA ASN A 86 17.65 22.75 36.93
C ASN A 86 16.64 21.88 37.70
N ASP A 87 15.49 21.55 37.10
CA ASP A 87 14.52 20.62 37.70
C ASP A 87 14.81 19.18 37.22
N PRO A 88 15.35 18.29 38.08
CA PRO A 88 15.74 16.94 37.68
C PRO A 88 14.58 16.11 37.14
N LYS A 89 13.35 16.35 37.64
CA LYS A 89 12.16 15.62 37.20
C LYS A 89 11.75 16.05 35.80
N LEU A 90 11.76 17.36 35.53
CA LEU A 90 11.44 17.88 34.19
C LEU A 90 12.50 17.50 33.16
N VAL A 91 13.79 17.43 33.55
CA VAL A 91 14.86 16.95 32.67
C VAL A 91 14.66 15.48 32.30
N GLU A 92 14.27 14.62 33.25
CA GLU A 92 13.99 13.21 32.96
C GLU A 92 12.81 13.05 31.98
N ILE A 93 11.73 13.81 32.20
CA ILE A 93 10.55 13.83 31.32
C ILE A 93 10.94 14.32 29.92
N GLY A 94 11.71 15.42 29.83
CA GLY A 94 12.18 15.96 28.55
C GLY A 94 13.03 14.96 27.76
N LYS A 95 13.95 14.23 28.42
CA LYS A 95 14.75 13.18 27.78
C LYS A 95 13.88 12.05 27.22
N LEU A 96 12.89 11.60 27.98
CA LEU A 96 11.92 10.59 27.55
C LEU A 96 11.05 11.09 26.38
N SER A 97 10.63 12.35 26.40
CA SER A 97 9.87 12.95 25.30
C SER A 97 10.68 13.01 24.01
N VAL A 98 11.97 13.40 24.07
CA VAL A 98 12.86 13.38 22.90
C VAL A 98 13.05 11.95 22.37
N GLN A 99 13.22 10.98 23.27
CA GLN A 99 13.36 9.57 22.88
C GLN A 99 12.09 9.06 22.20
N GLU A 100 10.93 9.27 22.82
CA GLU A 100 9.62 8.88 22.28
C GLU A 100 9.39 9.46 20.88
N SER A 101 9.69 10.75 20.67
CA SER A 101 9.46 11.41 19.38
C SER A 101 10.40 10.90 18.28
N LYS A 102 11.64 10.51 18.64
CA LYS A 102 12.56 9.84 17.70
C LYS A 102 12.06 8.45 17.32
N GLU A 103 11.65 7.65 18.30
CA GLU A 103 11.12 6.30 18.07
C GLU A 103 9.80 6.36 17.27
N ARG A 104 8.96 7.38 17.48
CA ARG A 104 7.76 7.65 16.66
C ARG A 104 8.16 7.91 15.21
N LYS A 105 9.19 8.73 14.97
CA LYS A 105 9.69 8.99 13.61
C LYS A 105 10.21 7.72 12.94
N GLU A 106 10.93 6.87 13.67
CA GLU A 106 11.38 5.57 13.17
C GLU A 106 10.19 4.66 12.81
N PHE A 107 9.16 4.62 13.65
CA PHE A 107 7.93 3.90 13.34
C PHE A 107 7.24 4.46 12.09
N LEU A 108 7.09 5.79 11.98
CA LEU A 108 6.48 6.43 10.81
C LEU A 108 7.25 6.14 9.52
N SER A 109 8.58 6.06 9.58
CA SER A 109 9.40 5.62 8.45
C SER A 109 9.07 4.19 8.02
N ALA A 110 9.02 3.26 8.97
CA ALA A 110 8.66 1.86 8.67
C ALA A 110 7.19 1.73 8.22
N TRP A 111 6.31 2.60 8.70
CA TRP A 111 4.91 2.66 8.30
C TRP A 111 4.74 3.21 6.88
N GLU A 112 5.59 4.17 6.47
CA GLU A 112 5.65 4.62 5.07
C GLU A 112 5.96 3.45 4.13
N ASP A 113 6.92 2.59 4.48
CA ASP A 113 7.24 1.38 3.70
C ASP A 113 6.05 0.42 3.60
N VAL A 114 5.24 0.29 4.66
CA VAL A 114 3.99 -0.49 4.64
C VAL A 114 2.99 0.11 3.68
N MET A 115 2.77 1.43 3.71
CA MET A 115 1.81 2.10 2.84
C MET A 115 2.20 2.01 1.38
N TRP A 116 3.48 2.14 1.05
CA TRP A 116 3.97 1.89 -0.31
C TRP A 116 3.71 0.45 -0.77
N ALA A 117 4.02 -0.53 0.08
CA ALA A 117 3.77 -1.93 -0.25
C ALA A 117 2.27 -2.23 -0.40
N MET A 118 1.40 -1.61 0.39
CA MET A 118 -0.05 -1.72 0.24
C MET A 118 -0.54 -1.08 -1.06
N LEU A 119 0.01 0.07 -1.46
CA LEU A 119 -0.30 0.67 -2.76
C LEU A 119 0.09 -0.25 -3.92
N ASP A 120 1.22 -0.95 -3.83
CA ASP A 120 1.63 -1.92 -4.85
C ASP A 120 0.71 -3.14 -4.91
N VAL A 121 0.17 -3.58 -3.76
CA VAL A 121 -0.91 -4.59 -3.71
C VAL A 121 -2.17 -4.12 -4.44
N GLU A 122 -2.62 -2.89 -4.20
CA GLU A 122 -3.83 -2.36 -4.84
C GLU A 122 -3.62 -2.15 -6.35
N LYS A 123 -2.43 -1.72 -6.79
CA LYS A 123 -2.09 -1.67 -8.23
C LYS A 123 -2.12 -3.06 -8.87
N ALA A 124 -1.57 -4.08 -8.20
CA ALA A 124 -1.61 -5.45 -8.69
C ALA A 124 -3.05 -5.98 -8.78
N LYS A 125 -3.90 -5.65 -7.81
CA LYS A 125 -5.34 -5.98 -7.83
C LYS A 125 -6.07 -5.25 -8.95
N LEU A 126 -5.73 -3.99 -9.24
CA LEU A 126 -6.29 -3.27 -10.38
C LEU A 126 -5.96 -3.96 -11.71
N ASP A 127 -4.72 -4.42 -11.88
CA ASP A 127 -4.35 -5.16 -13.09
C ASP A 127 -5.07 -6.52 -13.19
N LEU A 128 -5.26 -7.21 -12.07
CA LEU A 128 -6.10 -8.40 -11.99
C LEU A 128 -7.57 -8.10 -12.34
N ALA A 129 -8.14 -7.00 -11.85
CA ALA A 129 -9.51 -6.58 -12.13
C ALA A 129 -9.71 -6.26 -13.61
N LYS A 130 -8.77 -5.52 -14.22
CA LYS A 130 -8.74 -5.28 -15.68
C LYS A 130 -8.69 -6.59 -16.47
N ALA A 131 -7.84 -7.54 -16.07
CA ALA A 131 -7.74 -8.83 -16.76
C ALA A 131 -9.01 -9.68 -16.60
N ARG A 132 -9.64 -9.68 -15.42
CA ARG A 132 -10.92 -10.35 -15.18
C ARG A 132 -12.04 -9.73 -16.00
N TYR A 133 -12.07 -8.41 -16.12
CA TYR A 133 -13.01 -7.70 -16.98
C TYR A 133 -12.84 -8.12 -18.45
N GLU A 134 -11.61 -8.09 -18.97
CA GLU A 134 -11.31 -8.54 -20.34
C GLU A 134 -11.64 -10.02 -20.56
N ARG A 135 -11.43 -10.87 -19.55
CA ARG A 135 -11.83 -12.28 -19.58
C ARG A 135 -13.35 -12.44 -19.64
N SER A 136 -14.12 -11.65 -18.89
CA SER A 136 -15.59 -11.62 -18.97
C SER A 136 -16.07 -11.16 -20.34
N ARG A 137 -15.44 -10.11 -20.91
CA ARG A 137 -15.71 -9.66 -22.29
C ARG A 137 -15.44 -10.78 -23.30
N ALA A 138 -14.33 -11.50 -23.15
CA ALA A 138 -13.95 -12.58 -24.04
C ALA A 138 -14.97 -13.71 -24.01
N GLN A 139 -15.45 -14.07 -22.80
CA GLN A 139 -16.49 -15.07 -22.60
C GLN A 139 -17.83 -14.64 -23.20
N ALA A 140 -18.25 -13.38 -22.98
CA ALA A 140 -19.48 -12.84 -23.55
C ALA A 140 -19.45 -12.89 -25.09
N VAL A 141 -18.37 -12.42 -25.70
CA VAL A 141 -18.19 -12.47 -27.17
C VAL A 141 -18.18 -13.91 -27.68
N LYS A 142 -17.50 -14.82 -26.98
CA LYS A 142 -17.46 -16.23 -27.36
C LYS A 142 -18.84 -16.89 -27.29
N LYS A 143 -19.58 -16.64 -26.20
CA LYS A 143 -20.92 -17.19 -25.95
C LYS A 143 -21.96 -16.65 -26.92
N ALA A 144 -21.91 -15.36 -27.24
CA ALA A 144 -22.80 -14.73 -28.21
C ALA A 144 -22.46 -15.09 -29.68
N ASN A 145 -21.32 -15.74 -29.93
CA ASN A 145 -20.85 -16.17 -31.26
C ASN A 145 -20.91 -15.07 -32.33
N VAL A 146 -20.60 -13.84 -31.92
CA VAL A 146 -20.57 -12.68 -32.84
C VAL A 146 -19.35 -12.73 -33.75
N GLU A 147 -19.35 -11.93 -34.81
CA GLU A 147 -18.20 -11.80 -35.71
C GLU A 147 -16.92 -11.46 -34.91
N GLY A 148 -15.84 -12.23 -35.14
CA GLY A 148 -14.59 -12.11 -34.39
C GLY A 148 -14.44 -13.10 -33.23
N ALA A 149 -15.52 -13.73 -32.76
CA ALA A 149 -15.49 -14.73 -31.68
C ALA A 149 -14.61 -15.95 -31.99
N GLN A 150 -14.39 -16.27 -33.27
CA GLN A 150 -13.53 -17.40 -33.66
C GLN A 150 -12.07 -17.17 -33.28
N LYS A 151 -11.61 -15.91 -33.25
CA LYS A 151 -10.22 -15.54 -32.94
C LYS A 151 -9.94 -15.49 -31.43
N ILE A 152 -10.98 -15.47 -30.61
CA ILE A 152 -10.86 -15.41 -29.15
C ILE A 152 -10.55 -16.80 -28.58
N LYS A 153 -9.43 -16.88 -27.87
CA LYS A 153 -9.02 -18.01 -27.04
C LYS A 153 -9.20 -17.62 -25.58
N VAL A 154 -10.32 -18.04 -24.97
CA VAL A 154 -10.64 -17.71 -23.57
C VAL A 154 -9.56 -18.22 -22.62
N ASP A 155 -8.98 -19.40 -22.88
CA ASP A 155 -7.88 -19.98 -22.11
C ASP A 155 -6.66 -19.07 -21.96
N ASP A 156 -6.40 -18.18 -22.94
CA ASP A 156 -5.30 -17.23 -22.84
C ASP A 156 -5.59 -16.15 -21.79
N PHE A 157 -6.85 -15.72 -21.68
CA PHE A 157 -7.28 -14.79 -20.64
C PHE A 157 -7.31 -15.47 -19.27
N ASP A 158 -7.75 -16.73 -19.19
CA ASP A 158 -7.71 -17.51 -17.94
C ASP A 158 -6.27 -17.65 -17.42
N LYS A 159 -5.30 -17.93 -18.29
CA LYS A 159 -3.87 -17.97 -17.93
C LYS A 159 -3.38 -16.64 -17.39
N GLN A 160 -3.70 -15.53 -18.07
CA GLN A 160 -3.30 -14.19 -17.61
C GLN A 160 -3.91 -13.85 -16.26
N VAL A 161 -5.19 -14.18 -16.02
CA VAL A 161 -5.83 -14.00 -14.72
C VAL A 161 -5.09 -14.79 -13.64
N ALA A 162 -4.75 -16.06 -13.88
CA ALA A 162 -4.02 -16.88 -12.92
C ALA A 162 -2.61 -16.35 -12.61
N GLU A 163 -1.89 -15.83 -13.62
CA GLU A 163 -0.59 -15.17 -13.44
C GLU A 163 -0.70 -13.92 -12.56
N LEU A 164 -1.71 -13.09 -12.80
CA LEU A 164 -1.96 -11.87 -12.01
C LEU A 164 -2.44 -12.19 -10.59
N GLU A 165 -3.22 -13.25 -10.39
CA GLU A 165 -3.56 -13.74 -9.04
C GLU A 165 -2.31 -14.15 -8.25
N ALA A 166 -1.34 -14.79 -8.91
CA ALA A 166 -0.06 -15.12 -8.29
C ALA A 166 0.76 -13.87 -7.95
N ALA A 167 0.74 -12.85 -8.83
CA ALA A 167 1.37 -11.57 -8.57
C ALA A 167 0.75 -10.85 -7.35
N VAL A 168 -0.59 -10.77 -7.27
CA VAL A 168 -1.28 -10.19 -6.10
C VAL A 168 -0.89 -10.91 -4.81
N LYS A 169 -0.82 -12.24 -4.82
CA LYS A 169 -0.39 -13.02 -3.63
C LYS A 169 1.05 -12.69 -3.23
N LYS A 170 1.95 -12.55 -4.19
CA LYS A 170 3.35 -12.17 -3.94
C LYS A 170 3.46 -10.78 -3.33
N GLU A 171 2.80 -9.78 -3.90
CA GLU A 171 2.81 -8.41 -3.36
C GLU A 171 2.16 -8.35 -1.98
N THR A 172 1.09 -9.12 -1.76
CA THR A 172 0.44 -9.22 -0.45
C THR A 172 1.40 -9.78 0.61
N ALA A 173 2.17 -10.82 0.27
CA ALA A 173 3.17 -11.39 1.17
C ALA A 173 4.31 -10.38 1.47
N ALA A 174 4.73 -9.60 0.47
CA ALA A 174 5.72 -8.54 0.65
C ALA A 174 5.21 -7.45 1.61
N ALA A 175 3.97 -6.97 1.42
CA ALA A 175 3.34 -6.00 2.30
C ALA A 175 3.18 -6.52 3.73
N GLN A 176 2.82 -7.80 3.91
CA GLN A 176 2.77 -8.44 5.23
C GLN A 176 4.13 -8.48 5.92
N SER A 177 5.22 -8.73 5.16
CA SER A 177 6.58 -8.69 5.70
C SER A 177 6.97 -7.29 6.17
N GLN A 178 6.60 -6.25 5.42
CA GLN A 178 6.83 -4.85 5.83
C GLN A 178 6.02 -4.50 7.08
N ASN A 179 4.76 -4.92 7.13
CA ASN A 179 3.92 -4.69 8.29
C ASN A 179 4.48 -5.36 9.55
N ALA A 180 4.98 -6.59 9.44
CA ALA A 180 5.64 -7.27 10.55
C ALA A 180 6.90 -6.54 11.03
N ASN A 181 7.63 -5.83 10.16
CA ASN A 181 8.74 -4.98 10.56
C ASN A 181 8.26 -3.71 11.27
N ALA A 182 7.29 -3.00 10.71
CA ALA A 182 6.71 -1.80 11.31
C ALA A 182 6.13 -2.08 12.71
N GLU A 183 5.48 -3.23 12.90
CA GLU A 183 4.95 -3.67 14.19
C GLU A 183 6.04 -3.86 15.27
N LYS A 184 7.23 -4.33 14.89
CA LYS A 184 8.36 -4.44 15.83
C LYS A 184 8.84 -3.06 16.28
N VAL A 185 9.00 -2.13 15.33
CA VAL A 185 9.41 -0.75 15.61
C VAL A 185 8.35 -0.03 16.45
N ARG A 186 7.06 -0.25 16.13
CA ARG A 186 5.92 0.24 16.90
C ARG A 186 5.98 -0.23 18.35
N GLY A 187 6.36 -1.48 18.59
CA GLY A 187 6.52 -2.03 19.94
C GLY A 187 7.50 -1.23 20.81
N THR A 188 8.66 -0.85 20.25
CA THR A 188 9.66 -0.01 20.93
C THR A 188 9.08 1.36 21.29
N TRP A 189 8.51 2.05 20.29
CA TRP A 189 7.88 3.36 20.49
C TRP A 189 6.77 3.31 21.55
N TYR A 190 5.88 2.32 21.49
CA TYR A 190 4.78 2.18 22.47
C TYR A 190 5.29 1.92 23.89
N ALA A 191 6.42 1.22 24.06
CA ALA A 191 7.01 1.00 25.38
C ALA A 191 7.46 2.34 26.01
N THR A 192 8.19 3.16 25.27
CA THR A 192 8.64 4.49 25.72
C THR A 192 7.46 5.42 25.95
N ARG A 193 6.50 5.45 25.01
CA ARG A 193 5.25 6.22 25.13
C ARG A 193 4.51 5.92 26.43
N ARG A 194 4.40 4.65 26.82
CA ARG A 194 3.76 4.23 28.07
C ARG A 194 4.51 4.71 29.31
N VAL A 195 5.84 4.66 29.30
CA VAL A 195 6.67 5.16 30.41
C VAL A 195 6.49 6.68 30.56
N LEU A 196 6.48 7.42 29.44
CA LEU A 196 6.23 8.86 29.43
C LEU A 196 4.83 9.21 29.98
N ALA A 197 3.80 8.49 29.54
CA ALA A 197 2.44 8.68 30.03
C ALA A 197 2.32 8.44 31.54
N ALA A 198 2.95 7.37 32.05
CA ALA A 198 2.95 7.08 33.47
C ALA A 198 3.64 8.18 34.31
N LYS A 199 4.74 8.76 33.82
CA LYS A 199 5.47 9.81 34.54
C LYS A 199 4.78 11.17 34.53
N THR A 200 4.02 11.46 33.47
CA THR A 200 3.33 12.75 33.28
C THR A 200 1.87 12.73 33.70
N GLY A 201 1.35 11.58 34.19
CA GLY A 201 -0.07 11.42 34.47
C GLY A 201 -0.95 11.50 33.22
N GLY A 202 -0.39 11.18 32.05
CA GLY A 202 -1.08 11.25 30.76
C GLY A 202 -1.03 12.61 30.07
N ALA A 203 -0.36 13.61 30.65
CA ALA A 203 -0.18 14.91 29.99
C ALA A 203 0.70 14.83 28.73
N GLN A 204 1.58 13.82 28.63
CA GLN A 204 2.31 13.47 27.41
C GLN A 204 2.24 11.95 27.18
N GLY A 205 2.31 11.51 25.91
CA GLY A 205 2.32 10.09 25.57
C GLY A 205 0.95 9.38 25.71
N SER A 206 -0.12 10.07 26.07
CA SER A 206 -1.48 9.53 26.06
C SER A 206 -1.98 9.28 24.62
N PRO A 207 -2.84 8.27 24.36
CA PRO A 207 -3.57 8.11 23.10
C PRO A 207 -4.37 9.35 22.67
N TRP A 208 -4.73 10.20 23.64
CA TRP A 208 -5.61 11.36 23.44
C TRP A 208 -4.87 12.69 23.35
N VAL A 209 -3.55 12.67 23.52
CA VAL A 209 -2.68 13.84 23.44
C VAL A 209 -1.62 13.52 22.40
N GLU A 210 -1.92 13.84 21.14
CA GLU A 210 -0.95 13.79 20.04
C GLU A 210 -0.61 15.19 19.56
#